data_AF-A0A8B4GQP4-F1
#
_entry.id   AF-A0A8B4GQP4-F1
#
_cell.length_a   1.000
_cell.length_b   1.000
_cell.length_c   1.000
_cell.angle_alpha   90.00
_cell.angle_beta   90.00
_cell.angle_gamma   90.00
#
_symmetry.space_group_name_H-M   'P 1'
#
loop_
_entity.id
_entity.type
_entity.pdbx_description
1 polymer ?
#
loop_
_entity_poly.entity_id
_entity_poly.type
_entity_poly.pdbx_seq_one_letter_code
_entity_poly.pdbx_strand_id
1 'polypeptide(L)' 'MPKKITNYVVTIADAINSNQNRQVVLQLPREEVRYLNQAEFKKFVADKCQVSAFKIHSIERFYK' A
#
# COMPACT_ATOMS: atom_id res chain seq x y z
N MET A 1 13.70 9.05 19.37
CA MET A 1 13.63 9.64 18.01
C MET A 1 12.23 9.45 17.47
N PRO A 2 11.58 10.48 16.86
CA PRO A 2 10.26 10.30 16.27
C PRO A 2 10.37 9.37 15.05
N LYS A 3 9.58 8.29 15.04
CA LYS A 3 9.49 7.38 13.89
C LYS A 3 8.99 8.16 12.69
N LYS A 4 9.79 8.24 11.62
CA LYS A 4 9.39 8.92 10.38
C LYS A 4 8.28 8.12 9.71
N ILE A 5 7.07 8.67 9.68
CA ILE A 5 5.91 8.07 9.01
C ILE A 5 5.89 8.53 7.55
N THR A 6 5.53 7.62 6.64
CA THR A 6 5.32 7.91 5.23
C THR A 6 3.88 7.55 4.86
N ASN A 7 3.20 8.45 4.15
CA ASN A 7 1.82 8.23 3.70
C ASN A 7 1.80 7.65 2.28
N TYR A 8 0.94 6.66 2.08
CA TYR A 8 0.73 5.99 0.82
C TYR A 8 -0.76 5.93 0.49
N VAL A 9 -1.12 6.17 -0.77
CA VAL A 9 -2.42 5.80 -1.33
C VAL A 9 -2.23 4.47 -2.05
N VAL A 10 -3.07 3.50 -1.71
CA VAL A 10 -3.08 2.18 -2.31
C VAL A 10 -4.36 1.98 -3.06
N THR A 11 -4.27 1.78 -4.37
CA THR A 11 -5.41 1.48 -5.23
C THR A 11 -5.56 -0.02 -5.36
N ILE A 12 -6.69 -0.54 -4.92
CA ILE A 12 -7.04 -1.95 -4.91
C ILE A 12 -8.12 -2.18 -5.97
N ALA A 13 -7.86 -3.07 -6.93
CA ALA A 13 -8.85 -3.55 -7.87
C ALA A 13 -9.83 -4.48 -7.14
N ASP A 14 -11.10 -4.08 -7.05
CA ASP A 14 -12.13 -4.97 -6.51
C ASP A 14 -12.60 -5.94 -7.60
N ALA A 15 -12.55 -7.22 -7.30
CA ALA A 15 -12.89 -8.27 -8.26
C ALA A 15 -14.40 -8.42 -8.46
N ILE A 16 -15.21 -7.84 -7.57
CA ILE A 16 -16.67 -8.01 -7.57
C ILE A 16 -17.34 -7.04 -8.57
N ASN A 17 -16.73 -5.89 -8.85
CA ASN A 17 -17.19 -4.97 -9.88
C ASN A 17 -15.98 -4.34 -10.58
N SER A 18 -15.72 -4.72 -11.83
CA SER A 18 -14.57 -4.27 -12.64
C SER A 18 -14.46 -2.75 -12.86
N ASN A 19 -15.44 -1.96 -12.39
CA ASN A 19 -15.45 -0.50 -12.45
C ASN A 19 -15.22 0.20 -11.10
N GLN A 20 -15.00 -0.53 -9.99
CA GLN A 20 -14.78 0.07 -8.68
C GLN A 20 -13.39 -0.28 -8.14
N ASN A 21 -12.47 0.68 -8.29
CA ASN A 21 -11.20 0.65 -7.59
C ASN A 21 -11.40 1.26 -6.19
N ARG A 22 -10.96 0.54 -5.15
CA ARG A 22 -10.95 1.05 -3.77
C ARG A 22 -9.60 1.71 -3.49
N GLN A 23 -9.61 2.94 -3.02
CA GLN A 23 -8.40 3.60 -2.52
C GLN A 23 -8.32 3.50 -1.00
N VAL A 24 -7.15 3.15 -0.48
CA VAL A 24 -6.86 3.05 0.95
C VAL A 24 -5.65 3.91 1.27
N VAL A 25 -5.76 4.75 2.29
CA VAL A 25 -4.62 5.51 2.80
C VAL A 25 -3.91 4.67 3.86
N LEU A 26 -2.62 4.41 3.66
CA LEU A 26 -1.75 3.74 4.62
C LEU A 26 -0.68 4.69 5.14
N GLN A 27 -0.50 4.68 6.47
CA GLN A 27 0.58 5.37 7.13
C GLN A 27 1.58 4.32 7.63
N LEU A 28 2.73 4.27 6.98
CA LEU A 28 3.74 3.24 7.26
C LEU A 28 4.99 3.90 7.84
N PRO A 29 5.56 3.38 8.95
CA PRO A 29 6.86 3.80 9.42
C PRO A 29 7.92 3.53 8.37
N ARG A 30 8.73 4.53 8.03
CA ARG A 30 9.80 4.42 7.02
C ARG A 30 10.74 3.24 7.30
N GLU A 31 10.96 2.92 8.56
CA GLU A 31 11.81 1.81 9.00
C GLU A 31 11.28 0.44 8.56
N GLU A 32 9.95 0.26 8.50
CA GLU A 32 9.32 -0.99 8.04
C GLU A 32 9.44 -1.17 6.52
N VAL A 33 9.58 -0.06 5.78
CA VAL A 33 9.52 -0.06 4.31
C VAL A 33 10.87 0.13 3.63
N ARG A 34 11.84 0.79 4.29
CA ARG A 34 13.10 1.24 3.68
C ARG A 34 13.93 0.10 3.09
N TYR A 35 13.83 -1.09 3.66
CA TYR A 35 14.62 -2.25 3.25
C TYR A 35 13.85 -3.24 2.36
N LEU A 36 12.56 -2.98 2.11
CA LEU A 36 11.76 -3.83 1.25
C LEU A 36 12.06 -3.51 -0.21
N ASN A 37 12.30 -4.53 -1.02
CA ASN A 37 12.28 -4.38 -2.47
C ASN A 37 10.84 -4.18 -2.96
N GLN A 38 10.67 -3.90 -4.26
CA GLN A 38 9.34 -3.59 -4.81
C GLN A 38 8.33 -4.74 -4.63
N ALA A 39 8.76 -6.00 -4.76
CA ALA A 39 7.88 -7.16 -4.63
C ALA A 39 7.51 -7.42 -3.16
N GLU A 40 8.47 -7.32 -2.26
CA GLU A 40 8.27 -7.41 -0.82
C GLU A 40 7.36 -6.29 -0.31
N PHE A 41 7.58 -5.07 -0.79
CA PHE A 41 6.75 -3.92 -0.45
C PHE A 41 5.31 -4.12 -0.92
N LYS A 42 5.11 -4.61 -2.15
CA LYS A 42 3.77 -4.90 -2.68
C LYS A 42 3.05 -5.96 -1.84
N LYS A 43 3.75 -7.02 -1.43
CA LYS A 43 3.19 -8.05 -0.53
C LYS A 43 2.85 -7.47 0.84
N PHE A 44 3.77 -6.75 1.45
CA PHE A 44 3.57 -6.10 2.75
C PHE A 44 2.35 -5.16 2.75
N VAL A 45 2.19 -4.34 1.72
CA VAL A 45 1.02 -3.45 1.57
C VAL A 45 -0.27 -4.26 1.38
N ALA A 46 -0.23 -5.33 0.61
CA ALA A 46 -1.37 -6.22 0.41
C ALA A 46 -1.82 -6.86 1.73
N ASP A 47 -0.88 -7.34 2.55
CA ASP A 47 -1.14 -7.91 3.87
C ASP A 47 -1.75 -6.87 4.81
N LYS A 48 -1.22 -5.65 4.86
CA LYS A 48 -1.80 -4.53 5.64
C LYS A 48 -3.21 -4.17 5.19
N CYS A 49 -3.51 -4.32 3.89
CA CYS A 49 -4.82 -4.07 3.32
C CYS A 49 -5.77 -5.28 3.38
N GLN A 50 -5.31 -6.43 3.88
CA GLN A 50 -6.02 -7.72 3.90
C GLN A 50 -6.54 -8.14 2.52
N VAL A 51 -5.72 -7.94 1.48
CA VAL A 51 -6.03 -8.33 0.10
C VAL A 51 -4.87 -9.09 -0.52
N SER A 52 -5.15 -9.79 -1.62
CA SER A 52 -4.09 -10.41 -2.41
C SER A 52 -3.21 -9.35 -3.08
N ALA A 53 -1.90 -9.58 -3.17
CA ALA A 53 -0.97 -8.71 -3.89
C ALA A 53 -1.36 -8.52 -5.38
N PHE A 54 -2.07 -9.48 -5.98
CA PHE A 54 -2.59 -9.36 -7.34
C PHE A 54 -3.70 -8.30 -7.48
N LYS A 55 -4.42 -8.01 -6.39
CA LYS A 55 -5.45 -6.96 -6.37
C LYS A 55 -4.87 -5.56 -6.19
N ILE A 56 -3.59 -5.43 -5.85
CA ILE A 56 -2.94 -4.11 -5.75
C ILE A 56 -2.63 -3.60 -7.15
N HIS A 57 -3.35 -2.56 -7.56
CA HIS A 57 -3.21 -1.88 -8.85
C HIS A 57 -2.07 -0.86 -8.82
N SER A 58 -2.08 0.05 -7.83
CA SER A 58 -1.02 1.06 -7.65
C SER A 58 -0.76 1.35 -6.18
N ILE A 59 0.46 1.80 -5.88
CA ILE A 59 0.89 2.29 -4.57
C ILE A 59 1.63 3.60 -4.80
N GLU A 60 1.09 4.71 -4.30
CA GLU A 60 1.63 6.05 -4.53
C GLU A 60 1.96 6.72 -3.20
N ARG A 61 3.16 7.27 -3.09
CA ARG A 61 3.55 8.06 -1.92
C ARG A 61 3.03 9.49 -2.07
N PHE A 62 2.45 10.04 -1.02
CA PHE A 62 2.07 11.45 -0.99
C PHE A 62 2.61 12.15 0.25
N TYR A 63 2.79 13.46 0.13
CA TYR A 63 3.22 14.35 1.20
C TYR A 63 2.02 15.23 1.55
N LYS A 64 1.58 15.15 2.80
CA LYS A 64 0.60 16.07 3.38
C LYS A 64 1.34 17.05 4.28
#